data_AF-A0A2I0F099-F1
#
_entry.id   AF-A0A2I0F099-F1
#
_cell.length_a   1.000
_cell.length_b   1.000
_cell.length_c   1.000
_cell.angle_alpha   90.00
_cell.angle_beta   90.00
_cell.angle_gamma   90.00
#
_symmetry.space_group_name_H-M   'P 1'
#
loop_
_entity.id
_entity.type
_entity.pdbx_description
1 polymer ?
#
loop_
_entity_poly.entity_id
_entity_poly.type
_entity_poly.pdbx_seq_one_letter_code
_entity_poly.pdbx_strand_id
1 'polypeptide(L)' 'MGDYEGDTVVGHGHQGVLVTLVDRTTRETKIKALPNRKAKVVTQACIGMLKGEQALTITFDNGKEFADHE' A
#
# COMPACT_ATOMS: atom_id res chain seq x y z
N MET A 1 3.52 15.10 -7.55
CA MET A 1 3.01 14.98 -6.17
C MET A 1 1.61 14.39 -6.28
N GLY A 2 1.34 13.35 -5.51
CA GLY A 2 0.05 12.68 -5.48
C GLY A 2 -0.12 11.48 -6.39
N ASP A 3 0.94 11.06 -7.09
CA ASP A 3 0.96 9.77 -7.79
C ASP A 3 1.76 8.78 -6.96
N TYR A 4 1.05 7.81 -6.38
CA TYR A 4 1.60 6.84 -5.45
C TYR A 4 1.76 5.47 -6.11
N GLU A 5 2.92 4.86 -5.89
CA GLU A 5 3.18 3.45 -6.17
C GLU A 5 3.04 2.64 -4.87
N GLY A 6 2.23 1.60 -4.90
CA GLY A 6 1.94 0.74 -3.77
C GLY A 6 2.52 -0.65 -3.94
N ASP A 7 3.16 -1.17 -2.88
CA ASP A 7 3.71 -2.53 -2.86
C ASP A 7 3.45 -3.20 -1.48
N THR A 8 3.48 -4.53 -1.48
CA THR A 8 3.33 -5.36 -0.28
C THR A 8 4.54 -6.27 -0.12
N VAL A 9 5.27 -6.11 0.98
CA VAL A 9 6.37 -7.00 1.35
C VAL A 9 5.88 -8.04 2.34
N VAL A 10 6.02 -9.33 1.99
CA VAL A 10 5.67 -10.45 2.89
C VAL A 10 6.94 -11.03 3.49
N GLY A 11 7.02 -11.03 4.82
CA GLY A 11 8.14 -11.64 5.55
C GLY A 11 8.27 -13.14 5.29
N HIS A 12 9.49 -13.65 5.38
CA HIS A 12 9.77 -15.08 5.23
C HIS A 12 8.91 -15.93 6.20
N GLY A 13 8.37 -17.05 5.73
CA GLY A 13 7.44 -17.88 6.53
C GLY A 13 6.10 -17.19 6.84
N HIS A 14 5.72 -16.16 6.06
CA HIS A 14 4.52 -15.34 6.27
C HIS A 14 4.49 -14.60 7.63
N GLN A 15 5.67 -14.42 8.25
CA GLN A 15 5.79 -13.69 9.50
C GLN A 15 5.86 -12.18 9.23
N GLY A 16 4.68 -11.57 9.10
CA GLY A 16 4.53 -10.13 8.95
C GLY A 16 4.35 -9.68 7.50
N VAL A 17 3.60 -8.60 7.34
CA VAL A 17 3.32 -7.95 6.06
C VAL A 17 3.63 -6.47 6.23
N LEU A 18 4.32 -5.87 5.27
CA LEU A 18 4.48 -4.42 5.16
C LEU A 18 3.76 -3.95 3.92
N VAL A 19 3.05 -2.83 4.02
CA VAL A 19 2.61 -2.06 2.85
C VAL A 19 3.49 -0.82 2.73
N THR A 20 3.89 -0.50 1.50
CA THR A 20 4.65 0.71 1.17
C THR A 20 3.88 1.55 0.16
N LEU A 21 3.83 2.88 0.37
CA LEU A 21 3.34 3.84 -0.61
C LEU A 21 4.44 4.85 -0.90
N VAL A 22 4.81 4.97 -2.17
CA VAL A 22 5.90 5.86 -2.62
C VAL A 22 5.34 6.91 -3.55
N ASP A 23 5.46 8.20 -3.20
CA ASP A 23 5.17 9.28 -4.16
C ASP A 23 6.26 9.28 -5.24
N ARG A 24 5.88 9.06 -6.49
CA ARG A 24 6.82 8.90 -7.61
C ARG A 24 7.56 10.19 -7.96
N THR A 25 7.03 11.35 -7.57
CA THR A 25 7.65 12.66 -7.78
C THR A 25 8.65 12.98 -6.67
N THR A 26 8.22 12.90 -5.41
CA THR A 26 9.05 13.32 -4.26
C THR A 26 9.95 12.21 -3.74
N ARG A 27 9.66 10.96 -4.08
CA ARG A 27 10.26 9.74 -3.51
C ARG A 27 10.01 9.57 -2.02
N GLU A 28 9.09 10.35 -1.44
CA GLU A 28 8.65 10.13 -0.06
C GLU A 28 8.00 8.75 0.03
N THR A 29 8.44 7.98 1.04
CA THR A 29 8.01 6.59 1.24
C THR A 29 7.31 6.46 2.58
N LYS A 30 6.06 6.00 2.54
CA LYS A 30 5.26 5.68 3.72
C LYS A 30 5.22 4.16 3.87
N ILE A 31 5.47 3.66 5.08
CA ILE A 31 5.53 2.21 5.36
C ILE A 31 4.66 1.90 6.57
N LYS A 32 3.89 0.81 6.51
CA LYS A 32 3.11 0.31 7.65
C LYS A 32 3.14 -1.20 7.75
N ALA A 33 3.41 -1.70 8.95
CA ALA A 33 3.27 -3.11 9.27
C ALA A 33 1.80 -3.51 9.45
N LEU A 34 1.44 -4.65 8.88
CA LEU A 34 0.10 -5.22 8.85
C LEU A 34 0.12 -6.66 9.39
N PRO A 35 -0.98 -7.10 10.03
CA PRO A 35 -1.07 -8.46 10.56
C PRO A 35 -1.20 -9.52 9.47
N ASN A 36 -1.62 -9.16 8.25
CA ASN A 36 -1.76 -10.03 7.09
C ASN A 36 -1.95 -9.21 5.80
N ARG A 37 -1.89 -9.90 4.66
CA ARG A 37 -2.05 -9.33 3.31
C ARG A 37 -3.48 -9.34 2.77
N LYS A 38 -4.49 -9.42 3.64
CA LYS A 38 -5.89 -9.42 3.17
C LYS A 38 -6.20 -8.05 2.55
N ALA A 39 -6.80 -8.03 1.37
CA ALA A 39 -7.17 -6.82 0.63
C ALA A 39 -7.74 -5.72 1.54
N LYS A 40 -8.78 -6.04 2.32
CA LYS A 40 -9.41 -5.09 3.25
C LYS A 40 -8.45 -4.45 4.26
N VAL A 41 -7.49 -5.22 4.79
CA VAL A 41 -6.50 -4.71 5.76
C VAL A 41 -5.53 -3.76 5.07
N VAL A 42 -5.09 -4.12 3.86
CA VAL A 42 -4.20 -3.27 3.05
C VAL A 42 -4.91 -1.99 2.61
N THR A 43 -6.16 -2.08 2.11
CA THR A 43 -6.97 -0.91 1.72
C THR A 43 -7.15 0.06 2.88
N GLN A 44 -7.52 -0.41 4.07
CA GLN A 44 -7.69 0.46 5.25
C GLN A 44 -6.37 1.09 5.69
N ALA A 45 -5.26 0.37 5.57
CA ALA A 45 -3.94 0.92 5.83
C ALA A 45 -3.61 2.05 4.85
N CYS A 46 -3.84 1.86 3.56
CA CYS A 46 -3.58 2.86 2.52
C CYS A 46 -4.41 4.12 2.72
N ILE A 47 -5.72 3.98 2.97
CA ILE A 47 -6.62 5.10 3.29
C ILE A 47 -6.08 5.87 4.50
N GLY A 48 -5.65 5.17 5.55
CA GLY A 48 -5.08 5.80 6.74
C GLY A 48 -3.78 6.56 6.47
N MET A 49 -2.89 6.01 5.65
CA MET A 49 -1.58 6.63 5.32
C MET A 49 -1.69 7.82 4.36
N LEU A 50 -2.72 7.83 3.51
CA LEU A 50 -3.00 8.92 2.57
C LEU A 50 -3.99 9.94 3.12
N LYS A 51 -4.50 9.75 4.34
CA LYS A 51 -5.43 10.71 4.95
C LYS A 51 -4.73 12.05 5.15
N GLY A 52 -5.23 13.09 4.47
CA GLY A 52 -4.65 14.42 4.50
C GLY A 52 -3.58 14.68 3.43
N GLU A 53 -3.24 13.66 2.63
CA GLU A 53 -2.37 13.81 1.46
C GLU A 53 -3.17 14.18 0.23
N GLN A 54 -2.55 14.92 -0.69
CA GLN A 54 -3.09 15.09 -2.04
C GLN A 54 -2.78 13.83 -2.85
N ALA A 55 -3.61 12.79 -2.74
CA ALA A 55 -3.51 11.58 -3.55
C ALA A 55 -4.43 11.67 -4.79
N LEU A 56 -3.83 11.65 -5.98
CA LEU A 56 -4.51 11.68 -7.27
C LEU A 56 -4.67 10.27 -7.84
N THR A 57 -3.59 9.50 -7.81
CA THR A 57 -3.53 8.14 -8.32
C THR A 57 -2.76 7.26 -7.36
N ILE A 58 -3.18 6.01 -7.28
CA ILE A 58 -2.42 4.95 -6.62
C ILE A 58 -2.39 3.75 -7.57
N THR A 59 -1.18 3.28 -7.88
CA THR A 59 -0.97 2.08 -8.69
C THR A 59 -0.36 1.01 -7.80
N PHE A 60 -1.04 -0.13 -7.68
CA PHE A 60 -0.43 -1.34 -7.16
C PHE A 60 -0.02 -2.21 -8.33
N ASP A 61 1.18 -2.79 -8.29
CA ASP A 61 1.48 -3.92 -9.17
C ASP A 61 0.43 -5.01 -8.91
N ASN A 62 0.07 -5.78 -9.94
CA ASN A 62 -1.02 -6.79 -9.95
C ASN A 62 -0.76 -8.00 -9.01
N GLY A 63 -0.25 -7.77 -7.81
CA GLY A 63 -0.38 -8.67 -6.68
C GLY A 63 -1.86 -8.96 -6.45
N LYS A 64 -2.19 -10.25 -6.27
CA LYS A 64 -3.56 -10.78 -6.04
C LYS A 64 -4.31 -10.14 -4.85
N GLU A 65 -3.67 -9.24 -4.13
CA GLU A 65 -4.15 -8.55 -2.93
C GLU A 65 -5.10 -7.39 -3.25
N PHE A 66 -5.18 -6.97 -4.53
CA PHE A 66 -6.08 -5.91 -5.01
C PHE A 66 -7.00 -6.35 -6.17
N ALA A 67 -6.95 -7.61 -6.57
CA ALA A 67 -7.78 -8.14 -7.67
C ALA A 67 -9.28 -8.28 -7.33
N ASP A 68 -9.66 -8.16 -6.05
CA ASP A 68 -11.04 -8.24 -5.55
C ASP A 68 -11.65 -6.86 -5.24
N HIS A 69 -11.21 -5.81 -5.94
CA HIS A 69 -11.90 -4.52 -5.89
C HIS A 69 -12.91 -4.45 -7.04
N GLU A 70 -14.20 -4.68 -6.73
CA GLU A 70 -15.32 -4.07 -7.46
C GLU A 70 -15.47 -2.59 -7.07
#